data_AF-A0A1B6EQ46-F1
#
_entry.id   AF-A0A1B6EQ46-F1
#
_cell.length_a   1.000
_cell.length_b   1.000
_cell.length_c   1.000
_cell.angle_alpha   90.00
_cell.angle_beta   90.00
_cell.angle_gamma   90.00
#
_symmetry.space_group_name_H-M   'P 1'
#
loop_
_entity.id
_entity.type
_entity.pdbx_description
1 polymer ?
#
loop_
_entity_poly.entity_id
_entity_poly.type
_entity_poly.pdbx_seq_one_letter_code
_entity_poly.pdbx_strand_id
1 'polypeptide(L)'
;QESLQCDDEKEIKLLFLPPNVTSLQQPMDQGVIECFKRKYRRKLLSEVLSKLEADDNLDLLKVLKSVNMKDVVYMSAKAYDEIPPSTFVKSWKKLWPNIEDKIDQANTTADEPNNILVNEPDDNAALLHDLQQLPNCGPIVEEDVLEWINFEKELHNEVLNDD
;
A
#
# COMPACT_ATOMS: atom_id res chain seq x y z
N GLN A 1 -6.22 32.79 -5.59
CA GLN A 1 -5.60 31.47 -5.86
C GLN A 1 -5.31 31.45 -7.35
N GLU A 2 -4.04 31.46 -7.74
CA GLU A 2 -3.64 31.43 -9.16
C GLU A 2 -3.91 30.02 -9.70
N SER A 3 -4.78 29.92 -10.70
CA SER A 3 -5.06 28.67 -11.41
C SER A 3 -4.26 28.65 -12.70
N LEU A 4 -3.29 27.74 -12.81
CA LEU A 4 -2.68 27.40 -14.09
C LEU A 4 -3.63 26.47 -14.83
N GLN A 5 -4.07 26.87 -16.01
CA GLN A 5 -4.95 26.10 -16.88
C GLN A 5 -4.11 25.61 -18.06
N CYS A 6 -4.16 24.31 -18.35
CA CYS A 6 -3.48 23.74 -19.52
C CYS A 6 -4.27 24.12 -20.78
N ASP A 7 -3.58 24.50 -21.86
CA ASP A 7 -4.20 24.91 -23.14
C ASP A 7 -4.79 23.74 -23.95
N ASP A 8 -4.56 22.49 -23.53
CA ASP A 8 -5.10 21.31 -24.21
C ASP A 8 -6.54 21.00 -23.77
N GLU A 9 -7.36 20.46 -24.69
CA GLU A 9 -8.80 20.14 -24.58
C GLU A 9 -9.22 19.23 -23.40
N LYS A 10 -8.30 18.85 -22.52
CA LYS A 10 -8.57 18.14 -21.27
C LYS A 10 -8.47 19.15 -20.13
N GLU A 11 -9.61 19.49 -19.52
CA GLU A 11 -9.68 20.36 -18.33
C GLU A 11 -8.95 19.74 -17.13
N ILE A 12 -7.63 19.77 -17.12
CA ILE A 12 -6.80 19.43 -15.97
C ILE A 12 -6.76 20.66 -15.07
N LYS A 13 -7.34 20.56 -13.88
CA LYS A 13 -7.30 21.61 -12.85
C LYS A 13 -6.16 21.33 -11.89
N LEU A 14 -5.23 22.28 -11.79
CA LEU A 14 -4.16 22.24 -10.81
C LEU A 14 -4.64 22.84 -9.48
N LEU A 15 -4.46 22.11 -8.38
CA LEU A 15 -4.76 22.58 -7.02
C LEU A 15 -3.46 22.61 -6.22
N PHE A 16 -3.06 23.81 -5.79
CA PHE A 16 -1.95 23.97 -4.87
C PHE A 16 -2.38 23.65 -3.45
N LEU A 17 -1.66 22.73 -2.80
CA LEU A 17 -1.80 22.48 -1.38
C LEU A 17 -1.03 23.56 -0.59
N PRO A 18 -1.51 23.97 0.60
CA PRO A 18 -0.74 24.82 1.50
C PRO A 18 0.65 24.23 1.81
N PRO A 19 1.65 25.06 2.19
CA PRO A 19 2.91 24.55 2.69
C PRO A 19 2.69 23.73 3.99
N ASN A 20 3.53 22.71 4.22
CA ASN A 20 3.53 21.86 5.42
C ASN A 20 2.25 21.02 5.67
N VAL A 21 1.39 20.83 4.67
CA VAL A 21 0.24 19.90 4.76
C VAL A 21 0.38 18.67 3.86
N THR A 22 1.55 18.46 3.26
CA THR A 22 1.82 17.40 2.28
C THR A 22 1.38 16.04 2.81
N SER A 23 1.91 15.58 3.94
CA SER A 23 1.49 14.30 4.55
C SER A 23 0.07 14.32 5.14
N LEU A 24 -0.44 15.50 5.52
CA LEU A 24 -1.77 15.63 6.12
C LEU A 24 -2.89 15.53 5.08
N GLN A 25 -2.63 15.98 3.85
CA GLN A 25 -3.63 16.15 2.81
C GLN A 25 -3.36 15.34 1.53
N GLN A 26 -2.14 14.85 1.29
CA GLN A 26 -1.87 14.04 0.09
C GLN A 26 -2.57 12.68 0.19
N PRO A 27 -3.43 12.33 -0.77
CA PRO A 27 -4.18 11.07 -0.74
C PRO A 27 -3.28 9.84 -0.66
N MET A 28 -2.10 9.85 -1.29
CA MET A 28 -1.20 8.70 -1.25
C MET A 28 -0.73 8.36 0.17
N ASP A 29 -0.52 9.38 1.01
CA ASP A 29 -0.14 9.23 2.41
C ASP A 29 -1.34 8.90 3.33
N GLN A 30 -2.57 9.00 2.83
CA GLN A 30 -3.80 8.63 3.54
C GLN A 30 -4.13 7.13 3.40
N GLY A 31 -3.13 6.27 3.55
CA GLY A 31 -3.29 4.82 3.62
C GLY A 31 -3.00 4.05 2.31
N VAL A 32 -2.92 4.70 1.15
CA VAL A 32 -2.61 4.01 -0.13
C VAL A 32 -1.19 3.45 -0.09
N ILE A 33 -0.20 4.25 0.31
CA ILE A 33 1.20 3.81 0.43
C ILE A 33 1.33 2.70 1.48
N GLU A 34 0.64 2.81 2.62
CA GLU A 34 0.67 1.78 3.66
C GLU A 34 0.11 0.45 3.13
N CYS A 35 -1.05 0.49 2.46
CA CYS A 35 -1.67 -0.68 1.86
C CYS A 35 -0.74 -1.31 0.81
N PHE A 36 -0.17 -0.50 -0.09
CA PHE A 36 0.80 -0.95 -1.09
C PHE A 36 1.99 -1.67 -0.44
N LYS A 37 2.62 -1.05 0.58
CA LYS A 37 3.77 -1.65 1.29
C LYS A 37 3.41 -2.99 1.92
N ARG A 38 2.23 -3.08 2.56
CA ARG A 38 1.75 -4.31 3.18
C ARG A 38 1.56 -5.43 2.14
N LYS A 39 0.87 -5.13 1.03
CA LYS A 39 0.68 -6.08 -0.07
C LYS A 39 2.02 -6.51 -0.69
N TYR A 40 2.93 -5.57 -0.93
CA TYR A 40 4.26 -5.86 -1.49
C TYR A 40 5.06 -6.79 -0.58
N ARG A 41 5.08 -6.53 0.74
CA ARG A 41 5.77 -7.36 1.73
C ARG A 41 5.23 -8.77 1.79
N ARG A 42 3.91 -8.94 1.69
CA ARG A 42 3.29 -10.27 1.56
C ARG A 42 3.76 -10.99 0.30
N LYS A 43 3.82 -10.30 -0.85
CA LYS A 43 4.34 -10.89 -2.09
C LYS A 43 5.80 -11.33 -1.98
N LEU A 44 6.63 -10.52 -1.34
CA LEU A 44 8.02 -10.87 -1.06
C LEU A 44 8.11 -12.13 -0.18
N LEU A 45 7.31 -12.22 0.88
CA LEU A 45 7.28 -13.41 1.74
C LEU A 45 6.84 -14.65 0.98
N SER A 46 5.75 -14.58 0.20
CA SER A 46 5.28 -15.72 -0.60
C SER A 46 6.33 -16.19 -1.61
N GLU A 47 7.04 -15.26 -2.27
CA GLU A 47 8.13 -15.59 -3.20
C GLU A 47 9.31 -16.26 -2.48
N VAL A 48 9.66 -15.75 -1.28
CA VAL A 48 10.73 -16.31 -0.45
C VAL A 48 10.39 -17.73 0.00
N LEU A 49 9.19 -17.93 0.55
CA LEU A 49 8.71 -19.24 1.01
C LEU A 49 8.66 -20.23 -0.15
N SER A 50 8.10 -19.83 -1.30
CA SER A 50 8.03 -20.69 -2.48
C SER A 50 9.41 -21.13 -2.98
N LYS A 51 10.43 -20.27 -2.91
CA LYS A 51 11.81 -20.63 -3.27
C LYS A 51 12.48 -21.54 -2.24
N LEU A 52 12.22 -21.33 -0.96
CA LEU A 52 12.72 -22.19 0.12
C LEU A 52 12.12 -23.59 0.06
N GLU A 53 10.81 -23.71 -0.24
CA GLU A 53 10.13 -25.00 -0.42
C GLU A 53 10.61 -25.76 -1.67
N ALA A 54 11.15 -25.06 -2.67
CA ALA A 54 11.60 -25.65 -3.92
C ALA A 54 13.04 -26.21 -3.87
N ASP A 55 13.88 -25.72 -2.95
CA ASP A 55 15.28 -26.16 -2.80
C ASP A 55 15.74 -26.09 -1.33
N ASP A 56 15.81 -27.25 -0.69
CA ASP A 56 16.25 -27.42 0.70
C ASP A 56 17.69 -26.92 0.96
N ASN A 57 18.50 -26.66 -0.07
CA ASN A 57 19.87 -26.13 0.08
C ASN A 57 19.93 -24.59 0.12
N LEU A 58 18.81 -23.93 -0.18
CA LEU A 58 18.71 -22.49 -0.07
C LEU A 58 18.40 -22.09 1.37
N ASP A 59 19.13 -21.08 1.84
CA ASP A 59 18.80 -20.37 3.07
C ASP A 59 18.13 -19.04 2.72
N LEU A 60 17.45 -18.45 3.70
CA LEU A 60 16.73 -17.19 3.55
C LEU A 60 17.59 -16.09 2.90
N LEU A 61 18.87 -16.00 3.26
CA LEU A 61 19.77 -14.96 2.79
C LEU A 61 20.16 -15.16 1.32
N LYS A 62 20.36 -16.40 0.86
CA LYS A 62 20.56 -16.72 -0.57
C LYS A 62 19.32 -16.40 -1.38
N VAL A 63 18.13 -16.74 -0.88
CA VAL A 63 16.86 -16.44 -1.56
C VAL A 63 16.67 -14.94 -1.73
N LEU A 64 16.84 -14.16 -0.66
CA LEU A 64 16.72 -12.70 -0.71
C LEU A 64 17.73 -12.08 -1.69
N LYS A 65 18.97 -12.58 -1.73
CA LYS A 65 19.98 -12.15 -2.71
C LYS A 65 19.65 -12.51 -4.16
N SER A 66 18.81 -13.53 -4.37
CA SER A 66 18.38 -13.95 -5.71
C SER A 66 17.25 -13.07 -6.28
N VAL A 67 16.55 -12.30 -5.43
CA VAL A 67 15.49 -11.39 -5.85
C VAL A 67 16.11 -10.29 -6.70
N ASN A 68 15.67 -10.21 -7.95
CA ASN A 68 16.20 -9.26 -8.92
C ASN A 68 15.17 -8.18 -9.28
N MET A 69 15.57 -7.21 -10.11
CA MET A 69 14.71 -6.08 -10.49
C MET A 69 13.41 -6.52 -11.19
N LYS A 70 13.43 -7.59 -11.99
CA LYS A 70 12.23 -8.13 -12.63
C LYS A 70 11.23 -8.57 -11.56
N ASP A 71 11.69 -9.35 -10.58
CA ASP A 71 10.83 -9.85 -9.50
C ASP A 71 10.19 -8.69 -8.74
N VAL A 72 10.98 -7.67 -8.39
CA VAL A 72 10.50 -6.46 -7.72
C VAL A 72 9.40 -5.76 -8.53
N VAL A 73 9.61 -5.53 -9.83
CA VAL A 73 8.60 -4.87 -10.68
C VAL A 73 7.31 -5.68 -10.74
N TYR A 74 7.39 -7.01 -10.89
CA TYR A 74 6.20 -7.86 -10.89
C TYR A 74 5.49 -7.89 -9.53
N MET A 75 6.25 -7.94 -8.43
CA MET A 75 5.69 -7.87 -7.07
C MET A 75 5.00 -6.52 -6.83
N SER A 76 5.60 -5.41 -7.27
CA SER A 76 4.99 -4.08 -7.19
C SER A 76 3.70 -3.99 -7.99
N ALA A 77 3.69 -4.47 -9.24
CA ALA A 77 2.47 -4.48 -10.06
C ALA A 77 1.35 -5.28 -9.40
N LYS A 78 1.64 -6.51 -8.97
CA LYS A 78 0.66 -7.36 -8.26
C LYS A 78 0.18 -6.75 -6.94
N ALA A 79 1.08 -6.11 -6.19
CA ALA A 79 0.72 -5.44 -4.95
C ALA A 79 -0.22 -4.25 -5.19
N TYR A 80 0.01 -3.49 -6.25
CA TYR A 80 -0.84 -2.38 -6.65
C TYR A 80 -2.23 -2.84 -7.10
N ASP A 81 -2.30 -3.89 -7.93
CA ASP A 81 -3.56 -4.47 -8.39
C ASP A 81 -4.42 -5.04 -7.24
N GLU A 82 -3.79 -5.43 -6.13
CA GLU A 82 -4.47 -5.89 -4.91
C GLU A 82 -4.91 -4.78 -3.97
N ILE A 83 -4.60 -3.51 -4.26
CA ILE A 83 -5.08 -2.38 -3.45
C ILE A 83 -6.59 -2.26 -3.65
N PRO A 84 -7.38 -2.35 -2.57
CA PRO A 84 -8.82 -2.19 -2.68
C PRO A 84 -9.21 -0.81 -3.24
N PRO A 85 -10.20 -0.75 -4.14
CA PRO A 85 -10.77 0.52 -4.59
C PRO A 85 -11.22 1.42 -3.42
N SER A 86 -11.73 0.82 -2.33
CA SER A 86 -12.08 1.53 -1.08
C SER A 86 -10.91 2.31 -0.49
N THR A 87 -9.67 1.80 -0.59
CA THR A 87 -8.47 2.46 -0.07
C THR A 87 -8.27 3.78 -0.78
N PHE A 88 -8.42 3.80 -2.12
CA PHE A 88 -8.33 5.02 -2.89
C PHE A 88 -9.46 5.99 -2.51
N VAL A 89 -10.71 5.53 -2.42
CA VAL A 89 -11.83 6.41 -2.05
C VAL A 89 -11.62 7.08 -0.69
N LYS A 90 -11.27 6.29 0.32
CA LYS A 90 -11.02 6.78 1.70
C LYS A 90 -9.86 7.76 1.75
N SER A 91 -8.83 7.56 0.92
CA SER A 91 -7.64 8.39 0.93
C SER A 91 -7.90 9.84 0.50
N TRP A 92 -8.93 10.06 -0.32
CA TRP A 92 -9.38 11.39 -0.72
C TRP A 92 -10.30 12.09 0.28
N LYS A 93 -10.82 11.39 1.31
CA LYS A 93 -11.86 11.91 2.22
C LYS A 93 -11.51 13.24 2.89
N LYS A 94 -10.21 13.50 3.18
CA LYS A 94 -9.76 14.78 3.74
C LYS A 94 -9.85 15.95 2.76
N LEU A 95 -9.60 15.71 1.47
CA LEU A 95 -9.69 16.71 0.41
C LEU A 95 -11.11 16.82 -0.18
N TRP A 96 -11.85 15.71 -0.13
CA TRP A 96 -13.19 15.57 -0.68
C TRP A 96 -14.10 14.82 0.31
N PRO A 97 -14.64 15.50 1.33
CA PRO A 97 -15.41 14.87 2.41
C PRO A 97 -16.60 14.02 1.95
N ASN A 98 -17.29 14.44 0.87
CA ASN A 98 -18.48 13.77 0.36
C ASN A 98 -18.17 12.84 -0.84
N ILE A 99 -16.95 12.28 -0.92
CA ILE A 99 -16.55 11.41 -2.03
C ILE A 99 -17.30 10.08 -2.02
N GLU A 100 -17.51 9.49 -0.84
CA GLU A 100 -18.23 8.22 -0.65
C GLU A 100 -19.68 8.34 -1.18
N ASP A 101 -20.41 9.39 -0.76
CA ASP A 101 -21.78 9.66 -1.23
C ASP A 101 -21.87 9.79 -2.75
N LYS A 102 -20.88 10.43 -3.37
CA LYS A 102 -20.85 10.63 -4.83
C LYS A 102 -20.58 9.34 -5.58
N ILE A 103 -19.74 8.47 -5.03
CA ILE A 103 -19.46 7.15 -5.60
C ILE A 103 -20.67 6.24 -5.45
N ASP A 104 -21.36 6.26 -4.30
CA ASP A 104 -22.59 5.47 -4.09
C ASP A 104 -23.72 5.89 -5.03
N GLN A 105 -23.89 7.20 -5.27
CA GLN A 105 -24.84 7.71 -6.26
C GLN A 105 -24.51 7.25 -7.69
N ALA A 106 -23.22 7.26 -8.05
CA ALA A 106 -22.77 6.76 -9.35
C ALA A 106 -22.94 5.23 -9.49
N ASN A 107 -22.73 4.46 -8.43
CA ASN A 107 -22.89 3.00 -8.42
C ASN A 107 -24.37 2.58 -8.48
N THR A 108 -25.28 3.36 -7.89
CA THR A 108 -26.73 3.09 -7.93
C THR A 108 -27.32 3.27 -9.34
N THR A 109 -26.64 4.02 -10.20
CA THR A 109 -27.06 4.29 -11.59
C THR A 109 -26.38 3.37 -12.62
N ALA A 110 -25.48 2.47 -12.18
CA ALA A 110 -24.80 1.50 -13.03
C ALA A 110 -25.61 0.19 -13.15
N ASP A 111 -25.60 -0.43 -14.34
CA ASP A 111 -26.31 -1.68 -14.65
C ASP A 111 -25.81 -2.89 -13.84
N GLU A 112 -24.62 -2.80 -13.21
CA GLU A 112 -24.12 -3.75 -12.20
C GLU A 112 -23.54 -2.99 -10.99
N PRO A 113 -23.99 -3.27 -9.75
CA PRO A 113 -23.47 -2.62 -8.56
C PRO A 113 -22.07 -3.16 -8.22
N ASN A 114 -21.04 -2.35 -8.49
CA ASN A 114 -19.69 -2.60 -7.99
C ASN A 114 -19.62 -2.15 -6.53
N ASN A 115 -19.51 -3.07 -5.58
CA ASN A 115 -19.50 -2.75 -4.14
C ASN A 115 -18.11 -2.24 -3.71
N ILE A 116 -17.79 -0.99 -4.10
CA ILE A 116 -16.48 -0.35 -3.92
C ILE A 116 -16.12 -0.12 -2.45
N LEU A 117 -17.10 -0.08 -1.54
CA LEU A 117 -16.93 0.32 -0.14
C LEU A 117 -16.81 -0.85 0.86
N VAL A 118 -16.61 -2.08 0.40
CA VAL A 118 -16.47 -3.25 1.31
C VAL A 118 -15.26 -3.09 2.24
N ASN A 119 -15.40 -3.55 3.48
CA ASN A 119 -14.30 -3.56 4.46
C ASN A 119 -13.14 -4.43 3.95
N GLU A 120 -11.92 -3.91 4.11
CA GLU A 120 -10.72 -4.57 3.62
C GLU A 120 -10.42 -5.81 4.45
N PRO A 121 -9.99 -6.92 3.82
CA PRO A 121 -9.46 -8.06 4.56
C PRO A 121 -8.17 -7.62 5.26
N ASP A 122 -8.08 -7.90 6.56
CA ASP A 122 -6.86 -7.67 7.32
C ASP A 122 -5.79 -8.67 6.91
N ASP A 123 -4.76 -8.21 6.19
CA ASP A 123 -3.65 -9.06 5.77
C ASP A 123 -2.72 -9.43 6.94
N ASN A 124 -2.86 -8.84 8.13
CA ASN A 124 -1.96 -9.10 9.25
C ASN A 124 -1.96 -10.58 9.66
N ALA A 125 -3.12 -11.23 9.65
CA ALA A 125 -3.21 -12.66 9.94
C ALA A 125 -2.47 -13.52 8.90
N ALA A 126 -2.57 -13.16 7.62
CA ALA A 126 -1.85 -13.85 6.55
C ALA A 126 -0.33 -13.62 6.65
N LEU A 127 0.09 -12.39 6.97
CA LEU A 127 1.49 -12.05 7.19
C LEU A 127 2.07 -12.77 8.40
N LEU A 128 1.33 -12.84 9.51
CA LEU A 128 1.72 -13.59 10.70
C LEU A 128 1.94 -15.07 10.35
N HIS A 129 0.98 -15.67 9.64
CA HIS A 129 1.08 -17.04 9.19
C HIS A 129 2.33 -17.26 8.32
N ASP A 130 2.55 -16.43 7.29
CA ASP A 130 3.69 -16.57 6.38
C ASP A 130 5.04 -16.39 7.10
N LEU A 131 5.13 -15.42 8.02
CA LEU A 131 6.33 -15.20 8.82
C LEU A 131 6.65 -16.38 9.73
N GLN A 132 5.63 -17.02 10.33
CA GLN A 132 5.81 -18.21 11.17
C GLN A 132 6.33 -19.43 10.40
N GLN A 133 6.21 -19.46 9.07
CA GLN A 133 6.78 -20.52 8.24
C GLN A 133 8.26 -20.32 7.91
N LEU A 134 8.84 -19.15 8.21
CA LEU A 134 10.24 -18.88 7.91
C LEU A 134 11.17 -19.74 8.79
N PRO A 135 12.19 -20.39 8.19
CA PRO A 135 13.14 -21.19 8.94
C PRO A 135 14.01 -20.31 9.83
N ASN A 136 14.34 -20.80 11.02
CA ASN A 136 15.19 -20.14 12.01
C ASN A 136 14.63 -18.82 12.58
N CYS A 137 13.33 -18.56 12.42
CA CYS A 137 12.63 -17.53 13.17
C CYS A 137 12.25 -18.04 14.57
N GLY A 138 12.37 -17.17 15.58
CA GLY A 138 11.80 -17.42 16.90
C GLY A 138 10.25 -17.43 16.86
N PRO A 139 9.57 -17.57 18.00
CA PRO A 139 8.11 -17.43 18.03
C PRO A 139 7.71 -16.02 17.59
N ILE A 140 7.06 -15.92 16.42
CA ILE A 140 6.55 -14.65 15.87
C ILE A 140 5.11 -14.45 16.34
N VAL A 141 4.83 -13.28 16.91
CA VAL A 141 3.52 -12.83 17.37
C VAL A 141 3.00 -11.66 16.53
N GLU A 142 1.74 -11.28 16.74
CA GLU A 142 1.11 -10.17 16.03
C GLU A 142 1.84 -8.83 16.21
N GLU A 143 2.44 -8.60 17.38
CA GLU A 143 3.24 -7.40 17.66
C GLU A 143 4.45 -7.30 16.71
N ASP A 144 5.14 -8.41 16.43
CA ASP A 144 6.28 -8.43 15.52
C ASP A 144 5.86 -8.05 14.08
N VAL A 145 4.64 -8.44 13.68
CA VAL A 145 4.06 -8.08 12.37
C VAL A 145 3.80 -6.57 12.32
N LEU A 146 3.24 -6.00 13.40
CA LEU A 146 2.95 -4.58 13.48
C LEU A 146 4.22 -3.73 13.52
N GLU A 147 5.22 -4.15 14.30
CA GLU A 147 6.54 -3.52 14.34
C GLU A 147 7.16 -3.55 12.95
N TRP A 148 7.19 -4.73 12.31
CA TRP A 148 7.75 -4.86 10.97
C TRP A 148 7.05 -3.92 9.98
N ILE A 149 5.71 -3.99 9.87
CA ILE A 149 4.90 -3.14 8.97
C ILE A 149 5.18 -1.65 9.19
N ASN A 150 5.28 -1.21 10.45
CA ASN A 150 5.41 0.20 10.79
C ASN A 150 6.85 0.70 10.94
N PHE A 151 7.86 -0.17 10.83
CA PHE A 151 9.28 0.15 11.04
C PHE A 151 9.76 1.42 10.29
N GLU A 152 9.23 1.69 9.10
CA GLU A 152 9.62 2.87 8.30
C GLU A 152 9.05 4.20 8.84
N LYS A 153 7.95 4.18 9.62
CA LYS A 153 7.40 5.38 10.26
C LYS A 153 8.35 5.90 11.34
N GLU A 154 9.17 5.04 11.94
CA GLU A 154 10.19 5.43 12.92
C GLU A 154 11.37 6.15 12.27
N LEU A 155 11.81 5.67 11.10
CA LEU A 155 12.94 6.25 10.36
C LEU A 155 12.66 7.67 9.82
N HIS A 156 11.41 7.96 9.46
CA HIS A 156 11.03 9.27 8.93
C HIS A 156 10.93 10.36 10.01
N ASN A 157 10.77 9.98 11.28
CA ASN A 157 10.75 10.92 12.40
C ASN A 157 12.14 11.44 12.79
N GLU A 158 13.23 10.80 12.32
CA GLU A 158 14.60 11.23 12.62
C GLU A 158 15.21 12.14 11.53
N VAL A 159 14.61 12.26 10.35
CA VAL A 159 15.24 12.89 9.16
C VAL A 159 14.54 14.18 8.70
N LEU A 160 13.55 14.70 9.44
CA LEU A 160 12.91 15.98 9.13
C LEU A 160 13.20 17.05 10.19
N ASN A 161 14.48 17.21 10.54
CA ASN A 161 15.00 18.47 11.06
C ASN A 161 15.99 19.04 10.02
N ASP A 162 15.46 19.43 8.87
CA ASP A 162 16.15 20.38 7.99
C ASP A 162 15.51 21.76 8.26
N ASP A 163 16.25 22.56 9.03
CA ASP A 163 16.10 23.99 9.39
C ASP A 163 14.93 24.45 10.30
#